data_AF-A0A1H6W0T6-F1
#
_entry.id   AF-A0A1H6W0T6-F1
#
_cell.length_a   1.000
_cell.length_b   1.000
_cell.length_c   1.000
_cell.angle_alpha   90.00
_cell.angle_beta   90.00
_cell.angle_gamma   90.00
#
_symmetry.space_group_name_H-M   'P 1'
#
loop_
_entity.id
_entity.type
_entity.pdbx_description
1 polymer ?
#
loop_
_entity_poly.entity_id
_entity_poly.type
_entity_poly.pdbx_seq_one_letter_code
_entity_poly.pdbx_strand_id
1 'polypeptide(L)'
;MKNIKRIARFILAFALILVSGSGFLSSVSAAEVSNSLTIENTGKTPHTFELYQIFKGDLGGENNQLSNITWGNGVVDSHGFGEASAKADSLTPENVKSFANDLVSGEKLKDATQSKKVAAGSSYTFDNLDAGYYLVKDTDTSQDKEEGAYTLYILKVVGTVTQKTKLDMPSVEKKVKDINDSVDKEHGDWRNTADHDIGDNIPFQLEGTLPGNYDEYESYKYVFHDTQSEGLTFNNDAVVKVDGAKLETGYEVKITDNGFTVTFDDLKEIEGITKNSKITVEYTAKLNENAVIGSTGNPNEVHLEYSNDPNNIGDGTSTTPKDKVIVFTYKLVVNKVDAEKEALTGAGFKLEKKMQDGSYKLVKEYSAEKDKTTFEFKGLDDGQYRLTEIDTPEGYNTIEPIEFKIESTLDDDELTLINLNGNAIEGEVELDLTPNIGEGSLTTDIVNKQGPELPETGGMGTKVIYTLGILLLGGGLIYLAVDRKRSVNN
;
A
#
# COMPACT_ATOMS: atom_id res chain seq x y z
N MET A 1 -8.57 -40.03 -71.65
CA MET A 1 -7.95 -39.51 -70.41
C MET A 1 -8.20 -38.01 -70.32
N LYS A 2 -9.24 -37.60 -69.60
CA LYS A 2 -9.43 -36.21 -69.16
C LYS A 2 -9.14 -36.22 -67.66
N ASN A 3 -8.05 -35.58 -67.26
CA ASN A 3 -7.62 -35.52 -65.88
C ASN A 3 -8.60 -34.66 -65.08
N ILE A 4 -9.47 -35.33 -64.31
CA ILE A 4 -10.28 -34.72 -63.28
C ILE A 4 -9.31 -34.25 -62.19
N LYS A 5 -9.09 -32.94 -62.09
CA LYS A 5 -8.42 -32.34 -60.92
C LYS A 5 -9.30 -32.64 -59.70
N ARG A 6 -8.81 -33.49 -58.80
CA ARG A 6 -9.46 -33.75 -57.51
C ARG A 6 -9.48 -32.44 -56.74
N ILE A 7 -10.67 -31.87 -56.57
CA ILE A 7 -10.95 -30.78 -55.64
C ILE A 7 -10.82 -31.38 -54.25
N ALA A 8 -9.71 -31.12 -53.58
CA ALA A 8 -9.50 -31.52 -52.20
C ALA A 8 -10.20 -30.49 -51.30
N ARG A 9 -11.18 -30.95 -50.51
CA ARG A 9 -11.86 -30.16 -49.49
C ARG A 9 -11.06 -30.33 -48.21
N PHE A 10 -10.49 -29.25 -47.67
CA PHE A 10 -9.66 -29.29 -46.47
C PHE A 10 -10.31 -28.46 -45.37
N ILE A 11 -10.36 -29.04 -44.18
CA ILE A 11 -11.02 -28.49 -42.99
C ILE A 11 -9.92 -28.05 -42.03
N LEU A 12 -9.58 -26.75 -42.03
CA LEU A 12 -8.83 -26.13 -40.93
C LEU A 12 -9.86 -25.66 -39.89
N ALA A 13 -10.27 -26.54 -38.99
CA ALA A 13 -11.22 -26.20 -37.92
C ALA A 13 -10.44 -25.63 -36.72
N PHE A 14 -10.46 -24.31 -36.55
CA PHE A 14 -10.10 -23.68 -35.28
C PHE A 14 -11.36 -23.31 -34.52
N ALA A 15 -11.36 -23.58 -33.20
CA ALA A 15 -12.51 -23.42 -32.32
C ALA A 15 -13.17 -22.03 -32.47
N LEU A 16 -14.44 -22.04 -32.91
CA LEU A 16 -15.34 -20.90 -32.74
C LEU A 16 -15.69 -20.82 -31.25
N ILE A 17 -15.13 -19.86 -30.53
CA ILE A 17 -15.75 -19.40 -29.29
C ILE A 17 -16.90 -18.48 -29.71
N LEU A 18 -18.10 -19.05 -29.84
CA LEU A 18 -19.34 -18.29 -29.97
C LEU A 18 -19.59 -17.56 -28.63
N VAL A 19 -19.28 -16.26 -28.58
CA VAL A 19 -19.80 -15.38 -27.53
C VAL A 19 -21.08 -14.76 -28.05
N SER A 20 -22.19 -15.04 -27.36
CA SER A 20 -23.51 -14.53 -27.68
C SER A 20 -23.57 -13.01 -27.42
N GLY A 21 -23.45 -12.21 -28.48
CA GLY A 21 -23.70 -10.77 -28.45
C GLY A 21 -25.13 -10.46 -28.88
N SER A 22 -25.90 -9.82 -27.98
CA SER A 22 -27.27 -9.36 -28.17
C SER A 22 -27.41 -8.35 -29.32
N GLY A 23 -28.50 -8.51 -30.07
CA GLY A 23 -28.71 -7.95 -31.40
C GLY A 23 -28.90 -6.44 -31.51
N PHE A 24 -28.52 -5.94 -32.68
CA PHE A 24 -29.17 -4.83 -33.38
C PHE A 24 -29.32 -5.23 -34.85
N LEU A 25 -30.55 -5.49 -35.28
CA LEU A 25 -30.88 -5.71 -36.69
C LEU A 25 -31.37 -4.39 -37.27
N SER A 26 -30.62 -3.83 -38.21
CA SER A 26 -31.15 -2.91 -39.20
C SER A 26 -30.83 -3.47 -40.59
N SER A 27 -31.85 -3.53 -41.43
CA SER A 27 -31.79 -4.10 -42.77
C SER A 27 -30.96 -3.21 -43.70
N VAL A 28 -29.88 -3.76 -44.28
CA VAL A 28 -29.09 -3.10 -45.33
C VAL A 28 -28.99 -4.00 -46.56
N SER A 29 -29.20 -3.37 -47.71
CA SER A 29 -28.95 -3.86 -49.07
C SER A 29 -27.65 -4.67 -49.19
N ALA A 30 -27.65 -5.72 -50.01
CA ALA A 30 -26.49 -6.57 -50.30
C ALA A 30 -25.34 -5.75 -50.95
N ALA A 31 -24.48 -5.19 -50.11
CA ALA A 31 -23.11 -4.85 -50.46
C ALA A 31 -22.28 -6.14 -50.52
N GLU A 32 -21.27 -6.20 -51.39
CA GLU A 32 -20.26 -7.26 -51.33
C GLU A 32 -19.74 -7.35 -49.88
N VAL A 33 -19.96 -8.49 -49.23
CA VAL A 33 -19.48 -8.69 -47.85
C VAL A 33 -17.97 -8.75 -47.92
N SER A 34 -17.29 -7.64 -47.63
CA SER A 34 -15.84 -7.62 -47.51
C SER A 34 -15.43 -8.32 -46.22
N ASN A 35 -14.38 -9.14 -46.27
CA ASN A 35 -13.92 -9.82 -45.07
C ASN A 35 -13.33 -8.79 -44.08
N SER A 36 -13.57 -9.02 -42.80
CA SER A 36 -13.12 -8.19 -41.70
C SER A 36 -12.74 -8.98 -40.46
N LEU A 37 -11.80 -8.43 -39.70
CA LEU A 37 -11.39 -8.93 -38.40
C LEU A 37 -11.54 -7.81 -37.36
N THR A 38 -12.44 -7.99 -36.41
CA THR A 38 -12.56 -7.11 -35.25
C THR A 38 -11.66 -7.61 -34.13
N ILE A 39 -10.74 -6.78 -33.67
CA ILE A 39 -9.92 -7.02 -32.49
C ILE A 39 -10.48 -6.24 -31.32
N GLU A 40 -10.82 -6.94 -30.24
CA GLU A 40 -11.21 -6.37 -28.95
C GLU A 40 -9.98 -6.33 -28.04
N ASN A 41 -9.49 -5.12 -27.73
CA ASN A 41 -8.39 -4.92 -26.79
C ASN A 41 -8.92 -5.02 -25.35
N THR A 42 -8.65 -6.13 -24.70
CA THR A 42 -9.01 -6.38 -23.29
C THR A 42 -7.91 -5.98 -22.31
N GLY A 43 -6.77 -5.47 -22.79
CA GLY A 43 -5.66 -4.98 -21.97
C GLY A 43 -5.96 -3.64 -21.30
N LYS A 44 -5.11 -3.30 -20.33
CA LYS A 44 -5.16 -2.04 -19.58
C LYS A 44 -4.54 -0.86 -20.32
N THR A 45 -3.68 -1.16 -21.28
CA THR A 45 -2.97 -0.16 -22.08
C THR A 45 -3.55 -0.07 -23.51
N PRO A 46 -3.23 0.99 -24.27
CA PRO A 46 -3.44 0.99 -25.72
C PRO A 46 -2.46 0.06 -26.43
N HIS A 47 -2.95 -0.69 -27.40
CA HIS A 47 -2.18 -1.62 -28.23
C HIS A 47 -2.13 -1.16 -29.68
N THR A 48 -0.99 -1.33 -30.34
CA THR A 48 -0.91 -1.18 -31.81
C THR A 48 -0.80 -2.56 -32.40
N PHE A 49 -1.86 -3.02 -33.07
CA PHE A 49 -1.90 -4.33 -33.70
C PHE A 49 -1.48 -4.26 -35.15
N GLU A 50 -0.64 -5.21 -35.57
CA GLU A 50 -0.22 -5.44 -36.94
C GLU A 50 -0.83 -6.74 -37.45
N LEU A 51 -1.43 -6.68 -38.64
CA LEU A 51 -2.05 -7.83 -39.32
C LEU A 51 -1.17 -8.26 -40.49
N TYR A 52 -0.85 -9.55 -40.57
CA TYR A 52 -0.10 -10.14 -41.68
C TYR A 52 -0.90 -11.27 -42.30
N GLN A 53 -1.19 -11.18 -43.60
CA GLN A 53 -1.77 -12.31 -44.34
C GLN A 53 -0.71 -13.40 -44.52
N ILE A 54 -0.83 -14.50 -43.78
CA ILE A 54 0.07 -15.64 -43.84
C ILE A 54 -0.28 -16.56 -45.01
N PHE A 55 -1.57 -16.88 -45.15
CA PHE A 55 -2.10 -17.63 -46.28
C PHE A 55 -3.19 -16.84 -46.98
N LYS A 56 -3.21 -16.92 -48.31
CA LYS A 56 -4.32 -16.51 -49.16
C LYS A 56 -5.08 -17.75 -49.62
N GLY A 57 -6.38 -17.61 -49.84
CA GLY A 57 -7.19 -18.66 -50.43
C GLY A 57 -8.62 -18.22 -50.65
N ASP A 58 -9.43 -19.16 -51.14
CA ASP A 58 -10.86 -18.95 -51.35
C ASP A 58 -11.64 -19.38 -50.11
N LEU A 59 -12.40 -18.45 -49.54
CA LEU A 59 -13.26 -18.71 -48.39
C LEU A 59 -14.56 -19.40 -48.83
N GLY A 60 -14.93 -20.51 -48.18
CA GLY A 60 -16.18 -21.19 -48.48
C GLY A 60 -16.54 -22.32 -47.51
N GLY A 61 -17.72 -22.93 -47.74
CA GLY A 61 -18.26 -23.98 -46.88
C GLY A 61 -18.94 -23.46 -45.60
N GLU A 62 -19.55 -24.35 -44.82
CA GLU A 62 -20.38 -24.00 -43.65
C GLU A 62 -19.58 -23.40 -42.47
N ASN A 63 -18.25 -23.57 -42.46
CA ASN A 63 -17.38 -23.19 -41.34
C ASN A 63 -16.28 -22.17 -41.72
N ASN A 64 -16.47 -21.36 -42.78
CA ASN A 64 -15.44 -20.43 -43.26
C ASN A 64 -14.09 -21.12 -43.54
N GLN A 65 -14.12 -22.25 -44.25
CA GLN A 65 -12.92 -22.99 -44.60
C GLN A 65 -12.16 -22.29 -45.71
N LEU A 66 -10.83 -22.29 -45.61
CA LEU A 66 -9.95 -21.75 -46.64
C LEU A 66 -9.55 -22.87 -47.60
N SER A 67 -9.70 -22.63 -48.91
CA SER A 67 -9.30 -23.56 -49.97
C SER A 67 -8.36 -22.87 -50.96
N ASN A 68 -7.73 -23.64 -51.87
CA ASN A 68 -6.78 -23.13 -52.85
C ASN A 68 -5.64 -22.30 -52.22
N ILE A 69 -5.09 -22.83 -51.11
CA ILE A 69 -4.15 -22.14 -50.24
C ILE A 69 -2.85 -21.83 -50.97
N THR A 70 -2.47 -20.54 -50.97
CA THR A 70 -1.15 -20.03 -51.39
C THR A 70 -0.55 -19.17 -50.27
N TRP A 71 0.75 -18.89 -50.35
CA TRP A 71 1.37 -17.91 -49.44
C TRP A 71 0.71 -16.53 -49.60
N GLY A 72 0.43 -15.88 -48.47
CA GLY A 72 -0.09 -14.52 -48.43
C GLY A 72 1.02 -13.49 -48.66
N ASN A 73 0.62 -12.23 -48.85
CA ASN A 73 1.58 -11.14 -49.08
C ASN A 73 2.36 -10.73 -47.81
N GLY A 74 1.96 -11.19 -46.63
CA GLY A 74 2.62 -10.92 -45.36
C GLY A 74 3.85 -11.79 -45.07
N VAL A 75 4.20 -12.74 -45.95
CA VAL A 75 5.33 -13.68 -45.76
C VAL A 75 6.39 -13.49 -46.84
N VAL A 76 7.67 -13.59 -46.46
CA VAL A 76 8.83 -13.43 -47.35
C VAL A 76 8.94 -14.63 -48.31
N ASP A 77 9.09 -14.38 -49.61
CA ASP A 77 8.97 -15.39 -50.68
C ASP A 77 10.04 -16.51 -50.64
N SER A 78 11.14 -16.36 -49.90
CA SER A 78 12.27 -17.29 -49.81
C SER A 78 12.07 -18.48 -48.84
N HIS A 79 10.87 -19.05 -48.83
CA HIS A 79 10.37 -19.93 -47.77
C HIS A 79 11.17 -21.24 -47.58
N GLY A 80 11.65 -21.48 -46.35
CA GLY A 80 12.09 -22.79 -45.85
C GLY A 80 10.94 -23.73 -45.42
N PHE A 81 9.69 -23.34 -45.67
CA PHE A 81 8.48 -24.05 -45.24
C PHE A 81 7.85 -24.96 -46.31
N GLY A 82 8.36 -24.94 -47.54
CA GLY A 82 7.78 -25.67 -48.66
C GLY A 82 6.47 -25.08 -49.17
N GLU A 83 5.61 -25.93 -49.74
CA GLU A 83 4.33 -25.56 -50.34
C GLU A 83 3.34 -25.05 -49.27
N ALA A 84 2.68 -23.92 -49.54
CA ALA A 84 1.74 -23.28 -48.59
C ALA A 84 0.62 -24.21 -48.13
N SER A 85 0.04 -24.98 -49.05
CA SER A 85 -1.03 -25.94 -48.75
C SER A 85 -0.53 -27.08 -47.85
N ALA A 86 0.64 -27.65 -48.15
CA ALA A 86 1.24 -28.69 -47.32
C ALA A 86 1.59 -28.17 -45.92
N LYS A 87 2.09 -26.93 -45.83
CA LYS A 87 2.36 -26.30 -44.53
C LYS A 87 1.05 -26.08 -43.76
N ALA A 88 0.02 -25.53 -44.38
CA ALA A 88 -1.29 -25.33 -43.77
C ALA A 88 -1.91 -26.66 -43.28
N ASP A 89 -1.83 -27.72 -44.08
CA ASP A 89 -2.32 -29.07 -43.72
C ASP A 89 -1.56 -29.67 -42.53
N SER A 90 -0.30 -29.26 -42.31
CA SER A 90 0.50 -29.71 -41.17
C SER A 90 0.21 -28.96 -39.87
N LEU A 91 -0.54 -27.84 -39.92
CA LEU A 91 -0.81 -27.04 -38.73
C LEU A 91 -1.85 -27.71 -37.84
N THR A 92 -1.53 -27.76 -36.56
CA THR A 92 -2.33 -28.35 -35.50
C THR A 92 -2.34 -27.41 -34.30
N PRO A 93 -3.30 -27.53 -33.35
CA PRO A 93 -3.27 -26.75 -32.12
C PRO A 93 -1.93 -26.83 -31.36
N GLU A 94 -1.22 -27.96 -31.47
CA GLU A 94 0.04 -28.22 -30.77
C GLU A 94 1.24 -27.51 -31.40
N ASN A 95 1.23 -27.24 -32.71
CA ASN A 95 2.37 -26.65 -33.42
C ASN A 95 2.12 -25.23 -33.96
N VAL A 96 0.89 -24.73 -33.88
CA VAL A 96 0.51 -23.42 -34.43
C VAL A 96 1.24 -22.26 -33.74
N LYS A 97 1.50 -22.38 -32.42
CA LYS A 97 2.30 -21.41 -31.66
C LYS A 97 3.74 -21.35 -32.15
N SER A 98 4.39 -22.51 -32.28
CA SER A 98 5.75 -22.60 -32.82
C SER A 98 5.82 -22.06 -34.26
N PHE A 99 4.80 -22.30 -35.08
CA PHE A 99 4.72 -21.70 -36.42
C PHE A 99 4.62 -20.17 -36.39
N ALA A 100 3.80 -19.61 -35.50
CA ALA A 100 3.72 -18.15 -35.32
C ALA A 100 5.06 -17.56 -34.87
N ASN A 101 5.72 -18.19 -33.90
CA ASN A 101 7.04 -17.75 -33.41
C ASN A 101 8.09 -17.83 -34.53
N ASP A 102 8.13 -18.90 -35.32
CA ASP A 102 9.07 -19.04 -36.43
C ASP A 102 8.80 -18.03 -37.58
N LEU A 103 7.56 -17.57 -37.74
CA LEU A 103 7.24 -16.47 -38.65
C LEU A 103 7.86 -15.15 -38.17
N VAL A 104 7.67 -14.82 -36.88
CA VAL A 104 8.10 -13.55 -36.29
C VAL A 104 9.61 -13.55 -36.00
N SER A 105 10.08 -14.44 -35.14
CA SER A 105 11.48 -14.54 -34.71
C SER A 105 12.42 -14.99 -35.83
N GLY A 106 11.89 -15.69 -36.85
CA GLY A 106 12.65 -16.08 -38.03
C GLY A 106 12.77 -14.98 -39.10
N GLU A 107 12.27 -13.77 -38.82
CA GLU A 107 12.22 -12.63 -39.75
C GLU A 107 11.55 -12.98 -41.10
N LYS A 108 10.50 -13.81 -41.06
CA LYS A 108 9.81 -14.32 -42.25
C LYS A 108 8.57 -13.51 -42.62
N LEU A 109 8.30 -12.42 -41.89
CA LEU A 109 7.22 -11.49 -42.19
C LEU A 109 7.71 -10.35 -43.11
N LYS A 110 6.84 -9.92 -44.02
CA LYS A 110 6.99 -8.70 -44.84
C LYS A 110 6.37 -7.51 -44.10
N ASP A 111 5.90 -6.48 -44.82
CA ASP A 111 5.11 -5.39 -44.25
C ASP A 111 3.74 -5.88 -43.76
N ALA A 112 3.25 -5.26 -42.68
CA ALA A 112 1.90 -5.50 -42.19
C ALA A 112 0.87 -5.12 -43.26
N THR A 113 -0.11 -6.00 -43.49
CA THR A 113 -1.26 -5.74 -44.36
C THR A 113 -2.04 -4.53 -43.88
N GLN A 114 -2.27 -4.42 -42.56
CA GLN A 114 -2.83 -3.25 -41.91
C GLN A 114 -2.22 -3.12 -40.51
N SER A 115 -2.18 -1.90 -39.98
CA SER A 115 -1.75 -1.62 -38.60
C SER A 115 -2.64 -0.56 -37.97
N LYS A 116 -3.02 -0.76 -36.71
CA LYS A 116 -3.87 0.20 -36.00
C LYS A 116 -3.64 0.19 -34.50
N LYS A 117 -3.57 1.40 -33.92
CA LYS A 117 -3.66 1.62 -32.48
C LYS A 117 -5.12 1.55 -32.00
N VAL A 118 -5.36 0.73 -31.00
CA VAL A 118 -6.65 0.49 -30.34
C VAL A 118 -6.52 0.84 -28.87
N ALA A 119 -7.42 1.67 -28.35
CA ALA A 119 -7.43 2.06 -26.94
C ALA A 119 -7.76 0.86 -26.03
N ALA A 120 -7.37 0.94 -24.76
CA ALA A 120 -7.74 -0.03 -23.73
C ALA A 120 -9.28 -0.16 -23.65
N GLY A 121 -9.77 -1.39 -23.46
CA GLY A 121 -11.21 -1.68 -23.36
C GLY A 121 -12.03 -1.37 -24.62
N SER A 122 -11.39 -1.11 -25.76
CA SER A 122 -12.04 -0.75 -27.02
C SER A 122 -11.82 -1.81 -28.09
N SER A 123 -12.55 -1.71 -29.20
CA SER A 123 -12.39 -2.58 -30.36
C SER A 123 -12.10 -1.80 -31.64
N TYR A 124 -11.42 -2.45 -32.59
CA TYR A 124 -11.25 -1.93 -33.94
C TYR A 124 -11.50 -3.01 -34.97
N THR A 125 -12.19 -2.66 -36.05
CA THR A 125 -12.43 -3.55 -37.18
C THR A 125 -11.47 -3.22 -38.33
N PHE A 126 -10.66 -4.20 -38.68
CA PHE A 126 -9.86 -4.19 -39.90
C PHE A 126 -10.74 -4.69 -41.04
N ASP A 127 -11.23 -3.77 -41.88
CA ASP A 127 -12.13 -4.07 -43.00
C ASP A 127 -11.36 -4.23 -44.32
N ASN A 128 -12.08 -4.70 -45.36
CA ASN A 128 -11.55 -4.85 -46.73
C ASN A 128 -10.33 -5.77 -46.79
N LEU A 129 -10.36 -6.85 -46.02
CA LEU A 129 -9.33 -7.88 -46.03
C LEU A 129 -9.59 -8.91 -47.14
N ASP A 130 -8.53 -9.29 -47.85
CA ASP A 130 -8.56 -10.46 -48.71
C ASP A 130 -8.84 -11.71 -47.87
N ALA A 131 -9.57 -12.69 -48.44
CA ALA A 131 -9.78 -13.97 -47.77
C ALA A 131 -8.44 -14.66 -47.48
N GLY A 132 -8.25 -15.10 -46.24
CA GLY A 132 -6.96 -15.67 -45.84
C GLY A 132 -6.84 -16.03 -44.37
N TYR A 133 -5.68 -16.56 -44.02
CA TYR A 133 -5.26 -16.82 -42.64
C TYR A 133 -4.30 -15.72 -42.21
N TYR A 134 -4.65 -14.99 -41.16
CA TYR A 134 -3.92 -13.82 -40.71
C TYR A 134 -3.27 -14.06 -39.35
N LEU A 135 -2.05 -13.58 -39.21
CA LEU A 135 -1.38 -13.36 -37.93
C LEU A 135 -1.67 -11.94 -37.44
N VAL A 136 -2.03 -11.82 -36.17
CA VAL A 136 -2.10 -10.54 -35.45
C VAL A 136 -1.09 -10.57 -34.32
N LYS A 137 -0.25 -9.55 -34.26
CA LYS A 137 0.69 -9.30 -33.16
C LYS A 137 0.59 -7.85 -32.71
N ASP A 138 1.01 -7.59 -31.48
CA ASP A 138 1.39 -6.25 -31.06
C ASP A 138 2.67 -5.81 -31.78
N THR A 139 2.81 -4.51 -32.05
CA THR A 139 4.10 -3.94 -32.45
C THR A 139 5.15 -4.17 -31.36
N ASP A 140 6.39 -4.42 -31.77
CA ASP A 140 7.51 -4.66 -30.85
C ASP A 140 7.73 -3.47 -29.91
N THR A 141 8.23 -3.73 -28.70
CA THR A 141 8.48 -2.75 -27.60
C THR A 141 7.31 -1.83 -27.21
N SER A 142 6.09 -2.12 -27.69
CA SER A 142 4.93 -1.27 -27.46
C SER A 142 4.27 -1.44 -26.09
N GLN A 143 4.60 -2.47 -25.30
CA GLN A 143 4.03 -2.71 -23.96
C GLN A 143 5.03 -2.58 -22.81
N ASP A 144 6.20 -1.97 -23.05
CA ASP A 144 7.21 -1.67 -22.03
C ASP A 144 6.80 -0.42 -21.21
N LYS A 145 5.67 -0.53 -20.50
CA LYS A 145 5.08 0.51 -19.66
C LYS A 145 4.27 -0.13 -18.53
N GLU A 146 3.92 0.64 -17.50
CA GLU A 146 3.03 0.18 -16.41
C GLU A 146 1.74 -0.44 -16.97
N GLU A 147 1.31 -1.56 -16.38
CA GLU A 147 0.16 -2.38 -16.79
C GLU A 147 0.24 -2.97 -18.22
N GLY A 148 1.42 -2.98 -18.83
CA GLY A 148 1.65 -3.52 -20.16
C GLY A 148 1.73 -5.03 -20.17
N ALA A 149 0.99 -5.67 -21.07
CA ALA A 149 1.08 -7.11 -21.36
C ALA A 149 0.88 -7.32 -22.86
N TYR A 150 1.72 -8.13 -23.52
CA TYR A 150 1.55 -8.44 -24.93
C TYR A 150 0.46 -9.49 -25.13
N THR A 151 -0.34 -9.35 -26.20
CA THR A 151 -1.19 -10.45 -26.64
C THR A 151 -0.34 -11.59 -27.17
N LEU A 152 -0.69 -12.84 -26.80
CA LEU A 152 -0.25 -14.00 -27.57
C LEU A 152 -0.62 -13.80 -29.03
N TYR A 153 0.25 -14.27 -29.93
CA TYR A 153 -0.02 -14.27 -31.35
C TYR A 153 -1.39 -14.89 -31.66
N ILE A 154 -2.19 -14.14 -32.40
CA ILE A 154 -3.52 -14.55 -32.84
C ILE A 154 -3.40 -14.97 -34.29
N LEU A 155 -3.72 -16.22 -34.57
CA LEU A 155 -3.86 -16.72 -35.93
C LEU A 155 -5.33 -17.03 -36.22
N LYS A 156 -5.89 -16.44 -37.28
CA LYS A 156 -7.32 -16.52 -37.58
C LYS A 156 -7.60 -16.57 -39.08
N VAL A 157 -8.52 -17.45 -39.50
CA VAL A 157 -9.10 -17.37 -40.84
C VAL A 157 -10.07 -16.18 -40.85
N VAL A 158 -9.80 -15.22 -41.73
CA VAL A 158 -10.56 -13.96 -41.82
C VAL A 158 -11.73 -14.15 -42.79
N GLY A 159 -12.93 -14.09 -42.22
CA GLY A 159 -14.23 -13.89 -42.88
C GLY A 159 -14.84 -12.63 -42.29
N THR A 160 -15.97 -12.71 -41.58
CA THR A 160 -16.40 -11.66 -40.63
C THR A 160 -16.27 -12.22 -39.22
N VAL A 161 -15.19 -11.89 -38.51
CA VAL A 161 -14.85 -12.52 -37.23
C VAL A 161 -14.43 -11.50 -36.19
N THR A 162 -14.73 -11.81 -34.92
CA THR A 162 -14.29 -11.03 -33.76
C THR A 162 -13.33 -11.86 -32.91
N GLN A 163 -12.30 -11.22 -32.38
CA GLN A 163 -11.30 -11.86 -31.53
C GLN A 163 -10.86 -10.92 -30.41
N LYS A 164 -10.87 -11.44 -29.19
CA LYS A 164 -10.26 -10.76 -28.03
C LYS A 164 -8.75 -10.98 -28.02
N THR A 165 -8.03 -9.99 -27.53
CA THR A 165 -6.62 -10.17 -27.12
C THR A 165 -6.47 -11.35 -26.16
N LYS A 166 -5.31 -12.01 -26.23
CA LYS A 166 -4.94 -13.17 -25.43
C LYS A 166 -3.79 -12.79 -24.50
N LEU A 167 -4.08 -11.88 -23.58
CA LEU A 167 -3.16 -11.33 -22.60
C LEU A 167 -3.82 -11.33 -21.23
N ASP A 168 -3.00 -11.31 -20.20
CA ASP A 168 -3.38 -10.98 -18.83
C ASP A 168 -2.15 -10.44 -18.09
N MET A 169 -2.35 -9.84 -16.92
CA MET A 169 -1.26 -9.34 -16.08
C MET A 169 -1.48 -9.72 -14.62
N PRO A 170 -0.41 -9.88 -13.83
CA PRO A 170 -0.53 -10.08 -12.39
C PRO A 170 -1.04 -8.81 -11.69
N SER A 171 -1.41 -8.98 -10.42
CA SER A 171 -1.70 -7.92 -9.46
C SER A 171 -0.84 -8.09 -8.22
N VAL A 172 -0.69 -7.02 -7.43
CA VAL A 172 -0.05 -7.07 -6.12
C VAL A 172 -0.90 -6.33 -5.11
N GLU A 173 -0.92 -6.85 -3.88
CA GLU A 173 -1.55 -6.24 -2.71
C GLU A 173 -0.54 -6.20 -1.56
N LYS A 174 -0.66 -5.16 -0.74
CA LYS A 174 0.12 -4.94 0.46
C LYS A 174 -0.80 -4.77 1.64
N LYS A 175 -0.44 -5.40 2.75
CA LYS A 175 -1.14 -5.27 4.02
C LYS A 175 -0.18 -5.02 5.17
N VAL A 176 -0.73 -4.45 6.24
CA VAL A 176 -0.08 -4.22 7.52
C VAL A 176 -0.94 -4.79 8.65
N LYS A 177 -0.31 -5.17 9.75
CA LYS A 177 -1.03 -5.55 10.98
C LYS A 177 -0.99 -4.45 12.02
N ASP A 178 -2.07 -4.40 12.78
CA ASP A 178 -2.28 -3.45 13.86
C ASP A 178 -2.33 -4.16 15.22
N ILE A 179 -2.01 -3.46 16.30
CA ILE A 179 -2.17 -3.98 17.67
C ILE A 179 -2.28 -2.85 18.68
N ASN A 180 -3.32 -2.89 19.52
CA ASN A 180 -3.36 -2.09 20.73
C ASN A 180 -2.74 -2.91 21.87
N ASP A 181 -1.45 -2.74 22.12
CA ASP A 181 -0.67 -3.55 23.08
C ASP A 181 -1.12 -3.36 24.56
N SER A 182 -1.99 -2.39 24.83
CA SER A 182 -2.57 -2.13 26.15
C SER A 182 -3.73 -3.05 26.46
N VAL A 183 -4.37 -3.63 25.43
CA VAL A 183 -5.55 -4.49 25.58
C VAL A 183 -5.43 -5.83 24.85
N ASP A 184 -4.68 -5.88 23.75
CA ASP A 184 -4.54 -7.04 22.89
C ASP A 184 -3.23 -7.80 23.15
N LYS A 185 -3.29 -9.12 22.94
CA LYS A 185 -2.13 -10.03 23.11
C LYS A 185 -1.44 -10.34 21.78
N GLU A 186 -2.17 -10.23 20.69
CA GLU A 186 -1.75 -10.63 19.36
C GLU A 186 -2.26 -9.57 18.39
N HIS A 187 -1.55 -9.41 17.28
CA HIS A 187 -1.97 -8.51 16.22
C HIS A 187 -3.33 -8.91 15.63
N GLY A 188 -4.09 -7.91 15.20
CA GLY A 188 -5.34 -8.08 14.49
C GLY A 188 -5.18 -8.67 13.08
N ASP A 189 -6.27 -8.55 12.32
CA ASP A 189 -6.33 -8.93 10.91
C ASP A 189 -5.43 -8.04 10.04
N TRP A 190 -5.22 -8.46 8.80
CA TRP A 190 -4.50 -7.68 7.79
C TRP A 190 -5.33 -6.49 7.33
N ARG A 191 -4.75 -5.30 7.36
CA ARG A 191 -5.38 -4.01 7.04
C ARG A 191 -4.51 -3.16 6.12
N ASN A 192 -4.99 -1.99 5.75
CA ASN A 192 -4.23 -1.01 4.95
C ASN A 192 -3.65 0.12 5.80
N THR A 193 -4.16 0.28 7.02
CA THR A 193 -3.70 1.25 8.01
C THR A 193 -3.48 0.56 9.36
N ALA A 194 -2.56 1.13 10.13
CA ALA A 194 -2.24 0.72 11.50
C ALA A 194 -1.66 1.91 12.25
N ASP A 195 -1.62 1.87 13.58
CA ASP A 195 -0.80 2.75 14.39
C ASP A 195 0.12 1.92 15.30
N HIS A 196 1.33 2.44 15.53
CA HIS A 196 2.36 1.74 16.32
C HIS A 196 3.20 2.74 17.10
N ASP A 197 3.74 2.31 18.23
CA ASP A 197 4.75 3.07 18.95
C ASP A 197 6.05 3.16 18.13
N ILE A 198 6.78 4.27 18.27
CA ILE A 198 8.17 4.32 17.76
C ILE A 198 8.99 3.28 18.53
N GLY A 199 9.67 2.42 17.77
CA GLY A 199 10.48 1.33 18.28
C GLY A 199 9.92 -0.05 17.96
N ASP A 200 8.65 -0.16 17.61
CA ASP A 200 7.98 -1.43 17.37
C ASP A 200 8.36 -2.04 16.01
N ASN A 201 8.27 -3.37 15.94
CA ASN A 201 8.45 -4.13 14.70
C ASN A 201 7.07 -4.46 14.11
N ILE A 202 6.76 -3.80 13.00
CA ILE A 202 5.44 -3.83 12.38
C ILE A 202 5.39 -4.97 11.35
N PRO A 203 4.42 -5.90 11.42
CA PRO A 203 4.25 -6.94 10.41
C PRO A 203 3.62 -6.40 9.13
N PHE A 204 4.23 -6.75 7.99
CA PHE A 204 3.74 -6.46 6.65
C PHE A 204 3.60 -7.75 5.83
N GLN A 205 2.70 -7.72 4.85
CA GLN A 205 2.52 -8.77 3.85
C GLN A 205 2.45 -8.15 2.46
N LEU A 206 3.17 -8.75 1.51
CA LEU A 206 3.01 -8.54 0.07
C LEU A 206 2.38 -9.81 -0.50
N GLU A 207 1.34 -9.69 -1.31
CA GLU A 207 0.72 -10.81 -2.03
C GLU A 207 0.64 -10.48 -3.52
N GLY A 208 1.30 -11.29 -4.34
CA GLY A 208 1.28 -11.18 -5.79
C GLY A 208 0.53 -12.34 -6.44
N THR A 209 -0.27 -12.04 -7.47
CA THR A 209 -0.94 -13.03 -8.32
C THR A 209 -0.12 -13.29 -9.59
N LEU A 210 -0.59 -14.23 -10.41
CA LEU A 210 -0.01 -14.54 -11.73
C LEU A 210 -1.04 -14.28 -12.83
N PRO A 211 -0.60 -13.95 -14.05
CA PRO A 211 -1.52 -13.71 -15.15
C PRO A 211 -2.22 -15.02 -15.57
N GLY A 212 -3.47 -14.93 -16.02
CA GLY A 212 -4.28 -16.07 -16.43
C GLY A 212 -3.72 -16.86 -17.64
N ASN A 213 -2.78 -16.26 -18.39
CA ASN A 213 -2.00 -16.90 -19.44
C ASN A 213 -0.57 -17.28 -18.98
N TYR A 214 -0.30 -17.37 -17.67
CA TYR A 214 1.02 -17.74 -17.14
C TYR A 214 1.59 -19.02 -17.79
N ASP A 215 0.75 -20.05 -18.00
CA ASP A 215 1.15 -21.33 -18.62
C ASP A 215 1.73 -21.17 -20.04
N GLU A 216 1.48 -20.02 -20.69
CA GLU A 216 1.94 -19.73 -22.04
C GLU A 216 3.34 -19.11 -22.08
N TYR A 217 3.89 -18.69 -20.95
CA TYR A 217 5.26 -18.21 -20.82
C TYR A 217 6.24 -19.37 -20.70
N GLU A 218 7.37 -19.29 -21.41
CA GLU A 218 8.48 -20.25 -21.28
C GLU A 218 9.34 -19.96 -20.05
N SER A 219 9.63 -18.68 -19.77
CA SER A 219 10.26 -18.17 -18.55
C SER A 219 9.43 -17.00 -18.00
N TYR A 220 9.52 -16.75 -16.69
CA TYR A 220 8.73 -15.70 -16.04
C TYR A 220 9.48 -14.99 -14.92
N LYS A 221 10.11 -13.86 -15.24
CA LYS A 221 10.72 -12.98 -14.23
C LYS A 221 9.63 -12.38 -13.35
N TYR A 222 9.86 -12.37 -12.04
CA TYR A 222 8.88 -11.92 -11.06
C TYR A 222 9.58 -11.25 -9.88
N VAL A 223 9.36 -9.95 -9.67
CA VAL A 223 10.09 -9.19 -8.65
C VAL A 223 9.15 -8.29 -7.86
N PHE A 224 9.10 -8.49 -6.54
CA PHE A 224 8.50 -7.52 -5.64
C PHE A 224 9.49 -6.38 -5.39
N HIS A 225 9.01 -5.14 -5.49
CA HIS A 225 9.75 -3.94 -5.16
C HIS A 225 9.04 -3.20 -4.02
N ASP A 226 9.59 -3.29 -2.81
CA ASP A 226 9.07 -2.63 -1.62
C ASP A 226 9.81 -1.30 -1.39
N THR A 227 9.06 -0.23 -1.14
CA THR A 227 9.59 1.12 -0.87
C THR A 227 8.95 1.71 0.39
N GLN A 228 9.78 1.86 1.42
CA GLN A 228 9.46 2.36 2.75
C GLN A 228 9.77 3.85 2.86
N SER A 229 8.92 4.59 3.58
CA SER A 229 9.25 5.94 4.05
C SER A 229 10.41 5.94 5.05
N GLU A 230 11.03 7.10 5.28
CA GLU A 230 12.18 7.25 6.19
C GLU A 230 11.89 6.79 7.62
N GLY A 231 10.62 6.81 8.04
CA GLY A 231 10.16 6.34 9.34
C GLY A 231 10.15 4.83 9.53
N LEU A 232 10.39 4.05 8.47
CA LEU A 232 10.37 2.59 8.51
C LEU A 232 11.75 2.03 8.18
N THR A 233 12.12 0.94 8.84
CA THR A 233 13.39 0.23 8.58
C THR A 233 13.15 -1.27 8.49
N PHE A 234 13.31 -1.84 7.31
CA PHE A 234 13.22 -3.28 7.08
C PHE A 234 14.16 -4.09 7.99
N ASN A 235 13.63 -5.12 8.66
CA ASN A 235 14.38 -5.96 9.60
C ASN A 235 15.16 -7.11 8.95
N ASN A 236 15.15 -7.22 7.62
CA ASN A 236 15.84 -8.27 6.87
C ASN A 236 15.40 -9.69 7.27
N ASP A 237 14.10 -9.87 7.48
CA ASP A 237 13.47 -11.10 7.99
C ASP A 237 12.39 -11.66 7.05
N ALA A 238 12.44 -11.30 5.77
CA ALA A 238 11.43 -11.70 4.79
C ALA A 238 11.28 -13.23 4.67
N VAL A 239 10.04 -13.69 4.78
CA VAL A 239 9.62 -15.08 4.59
C VAL A 239 8.75 -15.16 3.34
N VAL A 240 9.22 -15.91 2.34
CA VAL A 240 8.54 -16.09 1.06
C VAL A 240 7.73 -17.38 1.08
N LYS A 241 6.51 -17.34 0.55
CA LYS A 241 5.58 -18.47 0.48
C LYS A 241 4.95 -18.57 -0.90
N VAL A 242 4.65 -19.81 -1.31
CA VAL A 242 3.83 -20.14 -2.47
C VAL A 242 2.61 -20.89 -1.96
N ASP A 243 1.41 -20.37 -2.21
CA ASP A 243 0.15 -20.99 -1.77
C ASP A 243 0.14 -21.32 -0.26
N GLY A 244 0.77 -20.44 0.54
CA GLY A 244 0.92 -20.57 1.99
C GLY A 244 2.06 -21.48 2.45
N ALA A 245 2.68 -22.25 1.57
CA ALA A 245 3.84 -23.08 1.89
C ALA A 245 5.13 -22.25 1.80
N LYS A 246 5.96 -22.30 2.85
CA LYS A 246 7.24 -21.60 2.87
C LYS A 246 8.18 -22.13 1.79
N LEU A 247 8.78 -21.21 1.04
CA LEU A 247 9.83 -21.48 0.07
C LEU A 247 11.19 -21.19 0.72
N GLU A 248 12.16 -22.10 0.57
CA GLU A 248 13.50 -21.95 1.18
C GLU A 248 14.56 -21.44 0.19
N THR A 249 14.37 -21.67 -1.12
CA THR A 249 15.34 -21.33 -2.18
C THR A 249 14.62 -20.95 -3.47
N GLY A 250 15.35 -20.38 -4.44
CA GLY A 250 14.80 -20.01 -5.76
C GLY A 250 14.36 -18.55 -5.86
N TYR A 251 14.71 -17.74 -4.86
CA TYR A 251 14.54 -16.29 -4.86
C TYR A 251 15.75 -15.62 -4.18
N GLU A 252 15.92 -14.33 -4.43
CA GLU A 252 16.92 -13.49 -3.77
C GLU A 252 16.25 -12.29 -3.09
N VAL A 253 16.65 -11.99 -1.86
CA VAL A 253 16.24 -10.77 -1.15
C VAL A 253 17.40 -9.78 -1.15
N LYS A 254 17.18 -8.59 -1.70
CA LYS A 254 18.18 -7.50 -1.72
C LYS A 254 17.65 -6.27 -1.04
N ILE A 255 18.38 -5.75 -0.06
CA ILE A 255 18.09 -4.46 0.57
C ILE A 255 18.41 -3.35 -0.45
N THR A 256 17.52 -2.36 -0.53
CA THR A 256 17.70 -1.13 -1.31
C THR A 256 17.81 0.06 -0.35
N ASP A 257 18.10 1.26 -0.87
CA ASP A 257 18.26 2.45 -0.02
C ASP A 257 17.03 2.72 0.87
N ASN A 258 15.83 2.48 0.33
CA ASN A 258 14.55 2.78 0.97
C ASN A 258 13.63 1.55 1.03
N GLY A 259 14.15 0.34 1.20
CA GLY A 259 13.32 -0.87 1.24
C GLY A 259 14.08 -2.12 0.82
N PHE A 260 13.45 -2.96 -0.01
CA PHE A 260 14.06 -4.18 -0.52
C PHE A 260 13.35 -4.70 -1.77
N THR A 261 13.99 -5.66 -2.45
CA THR A 261 13.39 -6.45 -3.51
C THR A 261 13.37 -7.93 -3.14
N VAL A 262 12.36 -8.66 -3.63
CA VAL A 262 12.36 -10.13 -3.67
C VAL A 262 12.30 -10.56 -5.13
N THR A 263 13.39 -11.12 -5.63
CA THR A 263 13.60 -11.42 -7.05
C THR A 263 13.54 -12.90 -7.30
N PHE A 264 12.66 -13.29 -8.22
CA PHE A 264 12.71 -14.58 -8.93
C PHE A 264 13.18 -14.28 -10.35
N ASP A 265 14.38 -14.74 -10.70
CA ASP A 265 14.92 -14.58 -12.05
C ASP A 265 14.05 -15.32 -13.07
N ASP A 266 13.60 -16.53 -12.71
CA ASP A 266 12.58 -17.28 -13.43
C ASP A 266 11.69 -18.08 -12.48
N LEU A 267 10.44 -17.63 -12.30
CA LEU A 267 9.45 -18.29 -11.46
C LEU A 267 9.06 -19.68 -12.00
N LYS A 268 9.31 -19.97 -13.27
CA LYS A 268 9.05 -21.29 -13.88
C LYS A 268 9.97 -22.39 -13.36
N GLU A 269 11.09 -22.03 -12.74
CA GLU A 269 12.02 -22.99 -12.12
C GLU A 269 11.49 -23.52 -10.77
N ILE A 270 10.45 -22.91 -10.20
CA ILE A 270 9.83 -23.36 -8.95
C ILE A 270 8.74 -24.38 -9.26
N GLU A 271 8.87 -25.60 -8.71
CA GLU A 271 7.91 -26.67 -8.94
C GLU A 271 6.52 -26.36 -8.39
N GLY A 272 5.49 -26.71 -9.15
CA GLY A 272 4.10 -26.68 -8.70
C GLY A 272 3.39 -25.33 -8.84
N ILE A 273 4.07 -24.28 -9.33
CA ILE A 273 3.44 -22.99 -9.59
C ILE A 273 2.48 -23.09 -10.77
N THR A 274 1.27 -22.56 -10.60
CA THR A 274 0.26 -22.45 -11.65
C THR A 274 -0.22 -21.01 -11.76
N LYS A 275 -0.96 -20.66 -12.82
CA LYS A 275 -1.61 -19.35 -12.93
C LYS A 275 -2.53 -18.94 -11.76
N ASN A 276 -2.95 -19.90 -10.94
CA ASN A 276 -3.81 -19.63 -9.77
C ASN A 276 -3.00 -19.48 -8.48
N SER A 277 -1.69 -19.72 -8.51
CA SER A 277 -0.85 -19.65 -7.34
C SER A 277 -0.68 -18.21 -6.86
N LYS A 278 -0.53 -18.06 -5.54
CA LYS A 278 -0.23 -16.79 -4.89
C LYS A 278 1.16 -16.83 -4.31
N ILE A 279 1.93 -15.78 -4.57
CA ILE A 279 3.27 -15.58 -4.01
C ILE A 279 3.15 -14.55 -2.89
N THR A 280 3.51 -14.95 -1.66
CA THR A 280 3.38 -14.09 -0.49
C THR A 280 4.75 -13.82 0.11
N VAL A 281 5.02 -12.58 0.50
CA VAL A 281 6.21 -12.17 1.27
C VAL A 281 5.72 -11.57 2.58
N GLU A 282 6.00 -12.23 3.70
CA GLU A 282 5.75 -11.70 5.05
C GLU A 282 7.05 -11.22 5.66
N TYR A 283 7.04 -10.05 6.28
CA TYR A 283 8.24 -9.47 6.88
C TYR A 283 7.89 -8.44 7.95
N THR A 284 8.90 -7.94 8.67
CA THR A 284 8.72 -6.82 9.60
C THR A 284 9.58 -5.62 9.25
N ALA A 285 9.09 -4.43 9.57
CA ALA A 285 9.89 -3.21 9.57
C ALA A 285 9.73 -2.47 10.89
N LYS A 286 10.82 -1.91 11.39
CA LYS A 286 10.83 -1.11 12.61
C LYS A 286 10.29 0.30 12.35
N LEU A 287 9.35 0.78 13.15
CA LEU A 287 9.03 2.20 13.21
C LEU A 287 10.17 2.92 13.93
N ASN A 288 10.94 3.73 13.21
CA ASN A 288 12.17 4.32 13.72
C ASN A 288 11.98 5.79 14.17
N GLU A 289 13.04 6.39 14.70
CA GLU A 289 13.05 7.76 15.26
C GLU A 289 12.73 8.87 14.22
N ASN A 290 12.82 8.57 12.93
CA ASN A 290 12.48 9.49 11.84
C ASN A 290 11.00 9.40 11.44
N ALA A 291 10.19 8.61 12.15
CA ALA A 291 8.78 8.48 11.87
C ALA A 291 8.06 9.84 11.86
N VAL A 292 7.25 10.04 10.83
CA VAL A 292 6.38 11.20 10.73
C VAL A 292 5.18 10.99 11.66
N ILE A 293 4.92 12.01 12.48
CA ILE A 293 3.84 12.00 13.47
C ILE A 293 2.58 12.64 12.85
N GLY A 294 1.42 12.05 13.10
CA GLY A 294 0.12 12.57 12.67
C GLY A 294 -0.33 12.14 11.29
N SER A 295 -1.26 12.89 10.71
CA SER A 295 -2.09 12.44 9.58
C SER A 295 -1.34 12.18 8.28
N THR A 296 -0.07 12.60 8.18
CA THR A 296 0.79 12.24 7.03
C THR A 296 1.18 10.75 7.09
N GLY A 297 1.38 10.21 8.29
CA GLY A 297 1.79 8.83 8.52
C GLY A 297 3.12 8.45 7.85
N ASN A 298 3.37 7.14 7.84
CA ASN A 298 4.60 6.53 7.38
C ASN A 298 4.23 5.51 6.29
N PRO A 299 4.16 5.95 5.02
CA PRO A 299 3.73 5.07 3.93
C PRO A 299 4.77 3.99 3.64
N ASN A 300 4.25 2.86 3.15
CA ASN A 300 5.04 1.78 2.59
C ASN A 300 4.33 1.29 1.32
N GLU A 301 5.05 1.28 0.20
CA GLU A 301 4.51 1.00 -1.14
C GLU A 301 5.13 -0.28 -1.71
N VAL A 302 4.36 -1.04 -2.47
CA VAL A 302 4.87 -2.17 -3.27
C VAL A 302 4.41 -2.03 -4.72
N HIS A 303 5.25 -2.46 -5.65
CA HIS A 303 4.80 -2.85 -6.99
C HIS A 303 5.50 -4.14 -7.39
N LEU A 304 4.95 -4.81 -8.41
CA LEU A 304 5.52 -6.01 -8.97
C LEU A 304 6.07 -5.70 -10.37
N GLU A 305 7.32 -6.08 -10.64
CA GLU A 305 7.89 -6.19 -11.98
C GLU A 305 7.73 -7.61 -12.50
N TYR A 306 7.25 -7.79 -13.73
CA TYR A 306 6.92 -9.09 -14.29
C TYR A 306 7.23 -9.21 -15.78
N SER A 307 7.50 -10.42 -16.26
CA SER A 307 7.59 -10.72 -17.70
C SER A 307 6.25 -10.46 -18.39
N ASN A 308 6.25 -9.57 -19.39
CA ASN A 308 5.02 -9.09 -20.03
C ASN A 308 4.80 -9.64 -21.46
N ASP A 309 5.78 -10.30 -22.07
CA ASP A 309 5.64 -10.90 -23.41
C ASP A 309 5.68 -12.44 -23.39
N PRO A 310 4.54 -13.13 -23.60
CA PRO A 310 4.50 -14.59 -23.66
C PRO A 310 4.97 -15.15 -25.01
N ASN A 311 5.27 -14.29 -26.00
CA ASN A 311 5.73 -14.71 -27.32
C ASN A 311 7.25 -14.74 -27.46
N ASN A 312 7.98 -14.12 -26.52
CA ASN A 312 9.43 -14.02 -26.56
C ASN A 312 10.06 -14.69 -25.32
N ILE A 313 11.26 -15.25 -25.50
CA ILE A 313 11.99 -15.91 -24.42
C ILE A 313 12.88 -14.86 -23.75
N GLY A 314 12.42 -14.30 -22.63
CA GLY A 314 13.29 -13.60 -21.68
C GLY A 314 13.55 -12.11 -21.92
N ASP A 315 12.93 -11.48 -22.92
CA ASP A 315 13.02 -10.03 -23.14
C ASP A 315 11.64 -9.36 -22.96
N GLY A 316 11.59 -8.33 -22.12
CA GLY A 316 10.38 -7.53 -21.86
C GLY A 316 9.83 -7.71 -20.45
N THR A 317 9.75 -6.60 -19.72
CA THR A 317 9.11 -6.53 -18.40
C THR A 317 8.16 -5.35 -18.32
N SER A 318 7.12 -5.50 -17.52
CA SER A 318 6.23 -4.40 -17.12
C SER A 318 6.13 -4.36 -15.59
N THR A 319 5.38 -3.38 -15.09
CA THR A 319 5.09 -3.20 -13.67
C THR A 319 3.59 -3.12 -13.42
N THR A 320 3.15 -3.58 -12.25
CA THR A 320 1.81 -3.27 -11.75
C THR A 320 1.75 -1.81 -11.28
N PRO A 321 0.55 -1.25 -11.08
CA PRO A 321 0.39 -0.06 -10.25
C PRO A 321 0.94 -0.35 -8.85
N LYS A 322 1.31 0.71 -8.15
CA LYS A 322 1.71 0.61 -6.75
C LYS A 322 0.51 0.38 -5.86
N ASP A 323 0.66 -0.51 -4.88
CA ASP A 323 -0.24 -0.63 -3.74
C ASP A 323 0.42 -0.10 -2.46
N LYS A 324 -0.38 0.43 -1.53
CA LYS A 324 0.12 1.25 -0.42
C LYS A 324 -0.62 1.00 0.88
N VAL A 325 0.16 0.98 1.95
CA VAL A 325 -0.35 1.00 3.34
C VAL A 325 0.30 2.17 4.09
N ILE A 326 -0.33 2.63 5.17
CA ILE A 326 0.18 3.74 6.00
C ILE A 326 0.19 3.35 7.47
N VAL A 327 1.33 3.56 8.13
CA VAL A 327 1.44 3.41 9.59
C VAL A 327 1.47 4.79 10.26
N PHE A 328 0.57 5.02 11.20
CA PHE A 328 0.47 6.26 11.96
C PHE A 328 1.18 6.15 13.30
N THR A 329 1.53 7.31 13.85
CA THR A 329 2.00 7.44 15.24
C THR A 329 1.73 8.87 15.71
N TYR A 330 1.60 9.05 17.01
CA TYR A 330 1.04 10.25 17.65
C TYR A 330 2.02 10.85 18.67
N LYS A 331 1.63 12.00 19.21
CA LYS A 331 2.35 12.66 20.30
C LYS A 331 1.41 13.20 21.37
N LEU A 332 1.88 13.18 22.61
CA LEU A 332 1.31 13.91 23.72
C LEU A 332 2.15 15.17 23.99
N VAL A 333 1.49 16.32 24.12
CA VAL A 333 2.11 17.59 24.49
C VAL A 333 1.56 18.00 25.85
N VAL A 334 2.45 18.05 26.85
CA VAL A 334 2.11 18.45 28.22
C VAL A 334 2.65 19.84 28.48
N ASN A 335 1.78 20.81 28.76
CA ASN A 335 2.17 22.13 29.23
C ASN A 335 2.07 22.18 30.75
N LYS A 336 3.12 22.64 31.41
CA LYS A 336 3.15 22.85 32.84
C LYS A 336 2.75 24.27 33.16
N VAL A 337 1.68 24.42 33.96
CA VAL A 337 1.14 25.72 34.33
C VAL A 337 0.83 25.83 35.83
N ASP A 338 0.63 27.06 36.31
CA ASP A 338 0.07 27.38 37.62
C ASP A 338 -1.47 27.46 37.59
N ALA A 339 -2.09 27.86 38.71
CA ALA A 339 -3.54 27.95 38.83
C ALA A 339 -4.16 29.05 37.94
N GLU A 340 -3.37 30.04 37.55
CA GLU A 340 -3.71 31.15 36.66
C GLU A 340 -3.48 30.81 35.18
N LYS A 341 -2.99 29.60 34.89
CA LYS A 341 -2.60 29.10 33.56
C LYS A 341 -1.34 29.75 32.97
N GLU A 342 -0.50 30.34 33.81
CA GLU A 342 0.81 30.83 33.40
C GLU A 342 1.84 29.70 33.41
N ALA A 343 2.81 29.77 32.51
CA ALA A 343 3.80 28.72 32.34
C ALA A 343 4.69 28.55 33.59
N LEU A 344 4.86 27.31 34.05
CA LEU A 344 5.55 26.99 35.30
C LEU A 344 6.77 26.07 35.05
N THR A 345 7.95 26.55 35.43
CA THR A 345 9.22 25.81 35.29
C THR A 345 9.52 24.93 36.49
N GLY A 346 10.53 24.06 36.37
CA GLY A 346 11.00 23.20 37.47
C GLY A 346 10.21 21.90 37.65
N ALA A 347 9.32 21.57 36.71
CA ALA A 347 8.66 20.28 36.69
C ALA A 347 9.43 19.24 35.86
N GLY A 348 9.28 17.98 36.24
CA GLY A 348 9.76 16.81 35.51
C GLY A 348 8.62 15.81 35.34
N PHE A 349 8.57 15.13 34.19
CA PHE A 349 7.51 14.19 33.86
C PHE A 349 8.05 12.87 33.33
N LYS A 350 7.37 11.79 33.71
CA LYS A 350 7.55 10.46 33.18
C LYS A 350 6.25 9.99 32.55
N LEU A 351 6.30 9.51 31.30
CA LEU A 351 5.18 8.85 30.63
C LEU A 351 5.48 7.36 30.50
N GLU A 352 4.51 6.54 30.90
CA GLU A 352 4.57 5.09 30.80
C GLU A 352 3.32 4.57 30.08
N LYS A 353 3.48 3.59 29.20
CA LYS A 353 2.38 2.87 28.56
C LYS A 353 2.05 1.63 29.37
N LYS A 354 0.76 1.36 29.57
CA LYS A 354 0.29 0.18 30.28
C LYS A 354 0.11 -0.96 29.30
N MET A 355 0.84 -2.05 29.51
CA MET A 355 0.77 -3.23 28.65
C MET A 355 -0.43 -4.11 29.02
N GLN A 356 -0.82 -5.01 28.13
CA GLN A 356 -1.91 -5.98 28.30
C GLN A 356 -1.80 -6.81 29.60
N ASP A 357 -0.58 -7.10 30.08
CA ASP A 357 -0.34 -7.85 31.32
C ASP A 357 -0.47 -7.00 32.60
N GLY A 358 -0.78 -5.71 32.45
CA GLY A 358 -0.90 -4.72 33.53
C GLY A 358 0.42 -4.08 33.95
N SER A 359 1.55 -4.45 33.35
CA SER A 359 2.83 -3.79 33.58
C SER A 359 2.91 -2.43 32.89
N TYR A 360 3.85 -1.58 33.32
CA TYR A 360 4.09 -0.27 32.72
C TYR A 360 5.45 -0.26 32.02
N LYS A 361 5.46 0.03 30.71
CA LYS A 361 6.65 0.24 29.89
C LYS A 361 6.96 1.73 29.84
N LEU A 362 8.20 2.10 30.16
CA LEU A 362 8.64 3.50 30.05
C LEU A 362 8.61 3.93 28.59
N VAL A 363 7.89 5.01 28.29
CA VAL A 363 7.95 5.69 27.00
C VAL A 363 9.10 6.69 27.01
N LYS A 364 9.05 7.65 27.95
CA LYS A 364 10.09 8.67 28.10
C LYS A 364 10.03 9.33 29.47
N GLU A 365 11.17 9.86 29.89
CA GLU A 365 11.32 10.66 31.11
C GLU A 365 12.00 11.99 30.81
N TYR A 366 11.53 13.05 31.45
CA TYR A 366 12.12 14.38 31.46
C TYR A 366 12.32 14.82 32.90
N SER A 367 13.57 15.05 33.30
CA SER A 367 13.88 15.69 34.59
C SER A 367 13.62 17.21 34.53
N ALA A 368 13.54 17.84 35.69
CA ALA A 368 13.39 19.30 35.79
C ALA A 368 14.52 20.06 35.09
N GLU A 369 14.14 20.98 34.21
CA GLU A 369 15.04 21.90 33.50
C GLU A 369 14.59 23.35 33.73
N LYS A 370 15.56 24.28 33.82
CA LYS A 370 15.33 25.66 34.31
C LYS A 370 14.28 26.44 33.52
N ASP A 371 14.21 26.23 32.21
CA ASP A 371 13.38 27.03 31.30
C ASP A 371 12.33 26.19 30.55
N LYS A 372 12.15 24.92 30.97
CA LYS A 372 11.23 23.99 30.29
C LYS A 372 9.87 23.98 30.95
N THR A 373 8.86 24.29 30.16
CA THR A 373 7.44 24.30 30.58
C THR A 373 6.56 23.43 29.69
N THR A 374 7.10 22.89 28.59
CA THR A 374 6.38 22.01 27.66
C THR A 374 7.18 20.73 27.42
N PHE A 375 6.49 19.59 27.42
CA PHE A 375 7.06 18.26 27.31
C PHE A 375 6.35 17.50 26.20
N GLU A 376 7.11 17.09 25.17
CA GLU A 376 6.58 16.29 24.06
C GLU A 376 6.96 14.82 24.23
N PHE A 377 5.97 13.93 24.28
CA PHE A 377 6.13 12.49 24.20
C PHE A 377 5.70 12.06 22.81
N LYS A 378 6.60 11.42 22.05
CA LYS A 378 6.42 11.12 20.62
C LYS A 378 6.42 9.63 20.41
N GLY A 379 5.79 9.20 19.31
CA GLY A 379 5.82 7.81 18.90
C GLY A 379 4.85 6.96 19.71
N LEU A 380 3.62 7.46 19.86
CA LEU A 380 2.53 6.82 20.60
C LEU A 380 1.52 6.25 19.61
N ASP A 381 0.90 5.12 19.92
CA ASP A 381 -0.28 4.59 19.25
C ASP A 381 -1.54 4.74 20.15
N ASP A 382 -2.60 4.02 19.82
CA ASP A 382 -3.75 3.90 20.69
C ASP A 382 -3.45 2.98 21.90
N GLY A 383 -3.97 3.33 23.08
CA GLY A 383 -3.57 2.60 24.29
C GLY A 383 -3.83 3.33 25.59
N GLN A 384 -3.36 2.74 26.69
CA GLN A 384 -3.48 3.29 28.05
C GLN A 384 -2.13 3.78 28.55
N TYR A 385 -2.11 4.97 29.14
CA TYR A 385 -0.89 5.64 29.57
C TYR A 385 -1.03 6.19 30.99
N ARG A 386 0.12 6.33 31.67
CA ARG A 386 0.25 7.00 32.96
C ARG A 386 1.29 8.10 32.88
N LEU A 387 0.85 9.33 33.17
CA LEU A 387 1.71 10.50 33.33
C LEU A 387 2.01 10.71 34.82
N THR A 388 3.28 10.75 35.19
CA THR A 388 3.73 10.98 36.57
C THR A 388 4.59 12.24 36.65
N GLU A 389 4.25 13.17 37.54
CA GLU A 389 5.15 14.27 37.91
C GLU A 389 6.25 13.71 38.83
N ILE A 390 7.50 13.73 38.37
CA ILE A 390 8.65 13.16 39.09
C ILE A 390 9.50 14.22 39.79
N ASP A 391 9.46 15.45 39.29
CA ASP A 391 10.04 16.62 39.94
C ASP A 391 8.93 17.67 40.06
N THR A 392 8.63 18.10 41.28
CA THR A 392 7.59 19.10 41.55
C THR A 392 8.21 20.49 41.64
N PRO A 393 7.62 21.52 40.99
CA PRO A 393 8.08 22.90 41.12
C PRO A 393 8.13 23.38 42.58
N GLU A 394 9.13 24.18 42.90
CA GLU A 394 9.32 24.72 44.26
C GLU A 394 8.10 25.55 44.72
N GLY A 395 7.59 25.27 45.92
CA GLY A 395 6.41 25.95 46.48
C GLY A 395 5.05 25.38 46.05
N TYR A 396 5.04 24.32 45.24
CA TYR A 396 3.84 23.65 44.76
C TYR A 396 3.66 22.24 45.35
N ASN A 397 2.42 21.74 45.33
CA ASN A 397 2.13 20.36 45.67
C ASN A 397 2.38 19.44 44.48
N THR A 398 2.89 18.22 44.74
CA THR A 398 3.01 17.15 43.74
C THR A 398 1.64 16.67 43.30
N ILE A 399 1.47 16.41 42.01
CA ILE A 399 0.24 15.84 41.46
C ILE A 399 0.31 14.30 41.53
N GLU A 400 -0.82 13.67 41.88
CA GLU A 400 -0.96 12.21 41.77
C GLU A 400 -0.80 11.77 40.30
N PRO A 401 -0.27 10.56 40.03
CA PRO A 401 -0.19 10.05 38.68
C PRO A 401 -1.55 10.07 37.98
N ILE A 402 -1.57 10.47 36.70
CA ILE A 402 -2.78 10.58 35.91
C ILE A 402 -2.79 9.45 34.88
N GLU A 403 -3.82 8.61 34.91
CA GLU A 403 -4.03 7.57 33.90
C GLU A 403 -5.10 7.99 32.88
N PHE A 404 -4.80 7.79 31.60
CA PHE A 404 -5.66 8.17 30.49
C PHE A 404 -5.51 7.18 29.34
N LYS A 405 -6.45 7.21 28.40
CA LYS A 405 -6.40 6.45 27.15
C LYS A 405 -6.23 7.37 25.96
N ILE A 406 -5.48 6.92 24.96
CA ILE A 406 -5.45 7.47 23.60
C ILE A 406 -6.32 6.54 22.74
N GLU A 407 -7.19 7.13 21.93
CA GLU A 407 -8.06 6.42 21.00
C GLU A 407 -7.92 7.04 19.60
N SER A 408 -7.67 6.21 18.61
CA SER A 408 -7.59 6.61 17.21
C SER A 408 -8.73 5.97 16.39
N THR A 409 -8.99 6.49 15.20
CA THR A 409 -9.83 5.83 14.21
C THR A 409 -9.23 6.02 12.83
N LEU A 410 -8.97 4.92 12.15
CA LEU A 410 -8.32 4.87 10.84
C LEU A 410 -9.30 4.43 9.74
N ASP A 411 -9.15 5.01 8.55
CA ASP A 411 -9.84 4.61 7.33
C ASP A 411 -8.91 3.78 6.44
N ASP A 412 -9.21 2.50 6.26
CA ASP A 412 -8.40 1.59 5.42
C ASP A 412 -8.55 1.84 3.92
N ASP A 413 -9.69 2.38 3.47
CA ASP A 413 -9.95 2.59 2.05
C ASP A 413 -9.34 3.93 1.60
N GLU A 414 -9.48 4.97 2.42
CA GLU A 414 -8.93 6.30 2.13
C GLU A 414 -7.48 6.48 2.61
N LEU A 415 -6.95 5.54 3.40
CA LEU A 415 -5.62 5.58 4.02
C LEU A 415 -5.41 6.82 4.92
N THR A 416 -6.37 7.10 5.80
CA THR A 416 -6.36 8.33 6.61
C THR A 416 -6.60 8.11 8.10
N LEU A 417 -6.06 9.02 8.91
CA LEU A 417 -6.45 9.20 10.31
C LEU A 417 -7.72 10.06 10.37
N ILE A 418 -8.85 9.46 10.74
CA ILE A 418 -10.14 10.15 10.84
C ILE A 418 -10.26 10.89 12.17
N ASN A 419 -9.80 10.27 13.24
CA ASN A 419 -10.05 10.74 14.60
C ASN A 419 -8.88 10.39 15.52
N LEU A 420 -8.59 11.28 16.46
CA LEU A 420 -7.63 11.10 17.54
C LEU A 420 -8.19 11.80 18.77
N ASN A 421 -8.35 11.08 19.87
CA ASN A 421 -8.81 11.63 21.14
C ASN A 421 -8.03 11.03 22.30
N GLY A 422 -8.14 11.66 23.46
CA GLY A 422 -7.81 11.00 24.71
C GLY A 422 -8.83 11.29 25.77
N ASN A 423 -9.02 10.32 26.65
CA ASN A 423 -10.05 10.33 27.68
C ASN A 423 -9.45 9.83 29.00
N ALA A 424 -9.95 10.34 30.12
CA ALA A 424 -9.63 9.75 31.42
C ALA A 424 -10.12 8.29 31.49
N ILE A 425 -9.43 7.47 32.26
CA ILE A 425 -9.94 6.15 32.64
C ILE A 425 -11.02 6.35 33.71
N GLU A 426 -12.07 5.52 33.67
CA GLU A 426 -13.21 5.65 34.59
C GLU A 426 -12.76 5.62 36.07
N GLY A 427 -13.07 6.68 36.82
CA GLY A 427 -12.68 6.83 38.23
C GLY A 427 -11.38 7.60 38.47
N GLU A 428 -10.68 8.02 37.41
CA GLU A 428 -9.45 8.82 37.48
C GLU A 428 -9.71 10.32 37.33
N VAL A 429 -8.66 11.12 37.58
CA VAL A 429 -8.69 12.57 37.38
C VAL A 429 -8.93 12.92 35.91
N GLU A 430 -9.89 13.80 35.62
CA GLU A 430 -10.13 14.29 34.26
C GLU A 430 -8.89 15.03 33.72
N LEU A 431 -8.41 14.56 32.57
CA LEU A 431 -7.36 15.19 31.80
C LEU A 431 -7.98 15.77 30.53
N ASP A 432 -7.97 17.10 30.41
CA ASP A 432 -8.48 17.80 29.22
C ASP A 432 -7.44 17.69 28.10
N LEU A 433 -7.68 16.76 27.16
CA LEU A 433 -6.82 16.51 26.01
C LEU A 433 -7.45 17.14 24.77
N THR A 434 -6.81 18.18 24.25
CA THR A 434 -7.19 18.85 23.01
C THR A 434 -6.51 18.18 21.81
N PRO A 435 -7.27 17.56 20.88
CA PRO A 435 -6.69 16.90 19.72
C PRO A 435 -6.38 17.86 18.57
N ASN A 436 -5.30 17.55 17.84
CA ASN A 436 -5.01 18.08 16.51
C ASN A 436 -4.63 16.89 15.60
N ILE A 437 -5.55 16.49 14.74
CA ILE A 437 -5.42 15.32 13.85
C ILE A 437 -4.25 15.52 12.87
N GLY A 438 -4.08 16.73 12.33
CA GLY A 438 -3.03 17.02 11.35
C GLY A 438 -1.63 16.80 11.91
N GLU A 439 -1.41 17.22 13.15
CA GLU A 439 -0.14 17.01 13.86
C GLU A 439 -0.06 15.69 14.63
N GLY A 440 -1.15 14.90 14.65
CA GLY A 440 -1.26 13.70 15.48
C GLY A 440 -1.03 13.99 16.95
N SER A 441 -1.51 15.14 17.45
CA SER A 441 -1.19 15.61 18.79
C SER A 441 -2.38 15.63 19.72
N LEU A 442 -2.15 15.26 20.96
CA LEU A 442 -3.04 15.49 22.09
C LEU A 442 -2.34 16.46 23.05
N THR A 443 -2.93 17.62 23.29
CA THR A 443 -2.34 18.66 24.15
C THR A 443 -3.11 18.80 25.45
N THR A 444 -2.41 18.92 26.58
CA THR A 444 -3.03 19.14 27.89
C THR A 444 -2.21 20.06 28.77
N ASP A 445 -2.90 20.74 29.69
CA ASP A 445 -2.30 21.59 30.71
C ASP A 445 -2.31 20.87 32.07
N ILE A 446 -1.13 20.74 32.68
CA ILE A 446 -0.96 20.17 34.01
C ILE A 446 -0.74 21.29 35.02
N VAL A 447 -1.77 21.53 35.82
CA VAL A 447 -1.88 22.62 36.80
C VAL A 447 -1.33 22.19 38.16
N ASN A 448 -0.26 22.81 38.66
CA ASN A 448 0.10 22.67 40.08
C ASN A 448 -0.50 23.81 40.89
N LYS A 449 -0.98 23.48 42.10
CA LYS A 449 -1.48 24.45 43.07
C LYS A 449 -0.47 24.61 44.20
N GLN A 450 -0.23 25.86 44.61
CA GLN A 450 0.56 26.15 45.79
C GLN A 450 -0.12 25.60 47.06
N GLY A 451 0.69 25.30 48.08
CA GLY A 451 0.17 24.98 49.40
C GLY A 451 -0.57 26.17 50.02
N PRO A 452 -1.56 25.95 50.90
CA PRO A 452 -2.21 27.05 51.60
C PRO A 452 -1.22 27.78 52.51
N GLU A 453 -1.21 29.11 52.50
CA GLU A 453 -0.56 29.88 53.55
C GLU A 453 -1.31 29.63 54.87
N LEU A 454 -0.63 28.98 55.82
CA LEU A 454 -1.22 28.69 57.13
C LEU A 454 -1.29 30.00 57.94
N PRO A 455 -2.40 30.27 58.66
CA PRO A 455 -2.50 31.45 59.50
C PRO A 455 -1.49 31.37 60.66
N GLU A 456 -0.54 32.30 60.69
CA GLU A 456 0.38 32.44 61.82
C GLU A 456 -0.29 33.17 63.00
N THR A 457 -0.47 32.48 64.13
CA THR A 457 -0.84 33.14 65.39
C THR A 457 0.40 33.80 66.01
N GLY A 458 0.42 35.13 66.13
CA GLY A 458 1.55 35.89 66.69
C GLY A 458 2.12 36.99 65.79
N GLY A 459 1.49 37.29 64.66
CA GLY A 459 1.87 38.38 63.76
C GLY A 459 1.86 39.77 64.41
N MET A 460 2.15 40.82 63.61
CA MET A 460 2.34 42.21 64.10
C MET A 460 1.26 42.71 65.08
N GLY A 461 0.01 42.25 64.98
CA GLY A 461 -1.07 42.58 65.91
C GLY A 461 -0.83 42.15 67.36
N THR A 462 -0.25 40.97 67.61
CA THR A 462 0.06 40.49 68.96
C THR A 462 1.24 41.27 69.56
N LYS A 463 2.23 41.66 68.74
CA LYS A 463 3.33 42.53 69.17
C LYS A 463 2.81 43.88 69.65
N VAL A 464 1.91 44.53 68.90
CA VAL A 464 1.31 45.83 69.30
C VAL A 464 0.54 45.73 70.63
N ILE A 465 -0.21 44.64 70.84
CA ILE A 465 -0.95 44.40 72.09
C ILE A 465 0.00 44.21 73.27
N TYR A 466 1.10 43.48 73.11
CA TYR A 466 2.11 43.34 74.17
C TYR A 466 2.80 44.67 74.49
N THR A 467 3.13 45.49 73.48
CA THR A 467 3.74 46.81 73.70
C THR A 467 2.80 47.75 74.46
N LEU A 468 1.51 47.76 74.09
CA LEU A 468 0.49 48.56 74.79
C LEU A 468 0.22 48.04 76.21
N GLY A 469 0.21 46.72 76.40
CA GLY A 469 0.07 46.09 77.73
C GLY A 469 1.23 46.44 78.67
N ILE A 470 2.46 46.41 78.18
CA ILE A 470 3.66 46.82 78.95
C ILE A 470 3.60 48.32 79.29
N LEU A 471 3.17 49.18 78.36
CA LEU A 471 2.98 50.61 78.60
C LEU A 471 1.91 50.89 79.65
N LEU A 472 0.78 50.17 79.62
CA LEU A 472 -0.30 50.30 80.61
C LEU A 472 0.13 49.83 82.01
N LEU A 473 0.88 48.72 82.10
CA LEU A 473 1.44 48.25 83.38
C LEU A 473 2.48 49.25 83.94
N GLY A 474 3.33 49.81 83.08
CA GLY A 474 4.25 50.88 83.46
C GLY A 474 3.53 52.13 83.95
N GLY A 475 2.47 52.56 83.26
CA GLY A 475 1.63 53.68 83.65
C GLY A 475 0.91 53.46 84.99
N GLY A 476 0.41 52.25 85.24
CA GLY A 476 -0.22 51.88 86.51
C GLY A 476 0.74 51.88 87.70
N LEU A 477 1.97 51.41 87.51
CA LEU A 477 3.02 51.44 88.54
C LEU A 477 3.46 52.88 88.87
N ILE A 478 3.59 53.74 87.86
CA ILE A 478 3.90 55.17 88.04
C ILE A 478 2.76 55.87 88.78
N TYR A 479 1.50 55.60 88.41
CA TYR A 479 0.33 56.16 89.08
C TYR A 479 0.28 55.76 90.56
N LEU A 480 0.47 54.48 90.88
CA LEU A 480 0.53 53.98 92.27
C LEU A 480 1.68 54.60 93.08
N ALA A 481 2.83 54.85 92.47
CA ALA A 481 3.95 55.51 93.13
C ALA A 481 3.68 57.00 93.42
N VAL A 482 2.99 57.69 92.50
CA VAL A 482 2.57 59.10 92.68
C VAL A 482 1.45 59.22 93.71
N ASP A 483 0.49 58.31 93.72
CA ASP A 483 -0.62 58.30 94.67
C ASP A 483 -0.15 58.02 96.10
N ARG A 484 0.79 57.07 96.27
CA ARG A 484 1.48 56.87 97.56
C ARG A 484 2.20 58.13 98.05
N LYS A 485 2.87 58.88 97.16
CA LYS A 485 3.51 60.15 97.53
C LYS A 485 2.50 61.26 97.90
N ARG A 486 1.32 61.28 97.28
CA ARG A 486 0.24 62.23 97.64
C ARG A 486 -0.43 61.89 98.97
N SER A 487 -0.59 60.60 99.28
CA SER A 487 -1.18 60.14 100.55
C SER A 487 -0.30 60.41 101.79
N VAL A 488 1.00 60.66 101.61
CA VAL A 488 1.96 60.90 102.70
C VAL A 488 2.12 62.41 103.02
N ASN A 489 1.57 63.30 102.19
CA ASN A 489 1.71 64.76 102.34
C ASN A 489 0.40 65.51 102.64
N ASN A 490 -0.62 64.83 103.19
CA ASN A 490 -1.83 65.48 103.75
C ASN A 490 -1.99 65.17 105.23
#